data_AF-A0A2M6Z688-F1
#
_entry.id   AF-A0A2M6Z688-F1
#
_cell.length_a   1.000
_cell.length_b   1.000
_cell.length_c   1.000
_cell.angle_alpha   90.00
_cell.angle_beta   90.00
_cell.angle_gamma   90.00
#
_symmetry.space_group_name_H-M   'P 1'
#
loop_
_entity.id
_entity.type
_entity.pdbx_description
1 polymer ?
#
loop_
_entity_poly.entity_id
_entity_poly.type
_entity_poly.pdbx_seq_one_letter_code
_entity_poly.pdbx_strand_id
1 'polypeptide(L)'
;MLRRIKAKLMFQGIEYGIQNWSGKFKEWIRSQTLASEVRQSFEHLFFVIDVLDDQISSCEKEIATTLKENSSDLMTMYQSVPAFGKVTCAIMVTELGDLK
;
A
#
# COMPACT_ATOMS: atom_id res chain seq x y z
N MET A 1 19.74 7.91 18.37
CA MET A 1 18.83 8.84 17.66
C MET A 1 17.55 8.13 17.17
N LEU A 2 17.66 7.07 16.36
CA LEU A 2 16.52 6.27 15.83
C LEU A 2 15.53 5.75 16.90
N ARG A 3 16.02 5.25 18.05
CA ARG A 3 15.16 4.76 19.15
C ARG A 3 14.29 5.86 19.78
N ARG A 4 14.78 7.11 19.85
CA ARG A 4 14.05 8.27 20.38
C ARG A 4 12.94 8.72 19.44
N ILE A 5 13.22 8.69 18.13
CA ILE A 5 12.24 9.01 17.08
C ILE A 5 11.12 7.96 17.08
N LYS A 6 11.48 6.67 17.14
CA LYS A 6 10.53 5.57 17.22
C LYS A 6 9.60 5.68 18.44
N ALA A 7 10.15 5.98 19.62
CA ALA A 7 9.35 6.17 20.84
C ALA A 7 8.40 7.38 20.74
N LYS A 8 8.84 8.49 20.14
CA LYS A 8 7.99 9.67 19.91
C LYS A 8 6.82 9.37 18.96
N LEU A 9 7.07 8.59 17.90
CA LEU A 9 6.03 8.18 16.95
C LEU A 9 4.97 7.30 17.63
N MET A 10 5.40 6.30 18.40
CA MET A 10 4.48 5.45 19.16
C MET A 10 3.64 6.23 20.17
N PHE A 11 4.25 7.18 20.89
CA PHE A 11 3.55 8.01 21.88
C PHE A 11 2.45 8.88 21.25
N GLN A 12 2.60 9.24 19.97
CA GLN A 12 1.59 9.99 19.24
C GLN A 12 0.58 9.11 18.50
N GLY A 13 0.60 7.79 18.74
CA GLY A 13 -0.31 6.84 18.09
C GLY A 13 -0.03 6.65 16.61
N ILE A 14 1.20 6.94 16.16
CA ILE A 14 1.64 6.77 14.78
C ILE A 14 2.30 5.39 14.68
N GLU A 15 1.60 4.42 14.10
CA GLU A 15 2.20 3.14 13.75
C GLU A 15 3.16 3.31 12.58
N TYR A 16 4.41 2.92 12.80
CA TYR A 16 5.43 2.83 11.75
C TYR A 16 5.57 1.37 11.34
N GLY A 17 4.81 0.97 10.32
CA GLY A 17 4.86 -0.33 9.67
C GLY A 17 4.89 -0.14 8.15
N ILE A 18 5.42 -1.13 7.44
CA ILE A 18 5.65 -1.13 5.98
C ILE A 18 4.41 -0.70 5.16
N GLN A 19 3.22 -0.81 5.73
CA GLN A 19 1.97 -0.69 4.99
C GLN A 19 1.23 0.63 5.08
N ASN A 20 1.60 1.61 5.93
CA ASN A 20 0.85 2.88 5.93
C ASN A 20 1.69 4.03 6.48
N TRP A 21 2.22 4.87 5.60
CA TRP A 21 2.59 6.25 5.95
C TRP A 21 1.30 7.04 6.17
N SER A 22 0.61 6.75 7.26
CA SER A 22 -0.72 7.30 7.56
C SER A 22 -0.73 8.82 7.45
N GLY A 23 -1.88 9.41 7.12
CA GLY A 23 -2.05 10.87 7.11
C GLY A 23 -1.53 11.54 8.39
N LYS A 24 -1.69 10.85 9.54
CA LYS A 24 -1.16 11.27 10.85
C LYS A 24 0.38 11.38 10.88
N PHE A 25 1.10 10.48 10.22
CA PHE A 25 2.55 10.58 10.10
C PHE A 25 2.96 11.79 9.25
N LYS A 26 2.29 12.01 8.11
CA LYS A 26 2.55 13.16 7.24
C LYS A 26 2.29 14.48 7.97
N GLU A 27 1.17 14.57 8.67
CA GLU A 27 0.82 15.69 9.55
C GLU A 27 1.85 15.89 10.67
N TRP A 28 2.31 14.81 11.29
CA TRP A 28 3.34 14.89 12.32
C TRP A 28 4.65 15.48 11.79
N ILE A 29 5.13 15.02 10.64
CA ILE A 29 6.34 15.57 10.00
C ILE A 29 6.15 17.04 9.65
N ARG A 30 4.98 17.43 9.10
CA ARG A 30 4.66 18.83 8.79
C ARG A 30 4.62 19.72 10.03
N SER A 31 4.26 19.16 11.19
CA SER A 31 4.26 19.85 12.48
C SER A 31 5.66 20.05 13.07
N GLN A 32 6.69 19.33 12.59
CA GLN A 32 8.06 19.48 13.07
C GLN A 32 8.72 20.76 12.51
N THR A 33 9.54 21.38 13.34
CA THR A 33 10.43 22.47 12.92
C THR A 33 11.61 21.86 12.15
N LEU A 34 11.56 21.95 10.82
CA LEU A 34 12.55 21.40 9.91
C LEU A 34 13.18 22.53 9.09
N ALA A 35 14.43 22.36 8.68
CA ALA A 35 15.04 23.21 7.67
C ALA A 35 14.27 23.11 6.33
N SER A 36 14.33 24.18 5.53
CA SER A 36 13.59 24.30 4.25
C SER A 36 13.87 23.14 3.30
N GLU A 37 15.14 22.75 3.16
CA GLU A 37 15.58 21.70 2.24
C GLU A 37 15.07 20.33 2.69
N VAL A 38 15.08 20.09 4.00
CA VAL A 38 14.58 18.85 4.61
C VAL A 38 13.07 18.75 4.44
N ARG A 39 12.35 19.86 4.66
CA ARG A 39 10.90 19.91 4.45
C ARG A 39 10.53 19.63 2.99
N GLN A 40 11.21 20.26 2.03
CA GLN A 40 10.98 19.99 0.60
C GLN A 40 11.23 18.53 0.23
N SER A 41 12.28 17.93 0.78
CA SER A 41 12.59 16.51 0.56
C SER A 41 11.47 15.60 1.08
N PHE A 42 10.92 15.88 2.26
CA PHE A 42 9.79 15.12 2.79
C PHE A 42 8.51 15.29 1.98
N GLU A 43 8.18 16.51 1.54
CA GLU A 43 7.00 16.73 0.70
C GLU A 43 7.13 16.02 -0.65
N HIS A 44 8.33 16.02 -1.25
CA HIS A 44 8.57 15.25 -2.48
C HIS A 44 8.39 13.73 -2.24
N LEU A 45 8.93 13.20 -1.14
CA LEU A 45 8.74 11.79 -0.80
C LEU A 45 7.27 11.44 -0.54
N PHE A 46 6.52 12.32 0.13
CA PHE A 46 5.09 12.12 0.35
C PHE A 46 4.31 12.08 -0.95
N PHE A 47 4.63 12.98 -1.89
CA PHE A 47 4.04 12.99 -3.23
C PHE A 47 4.34 11.68 -3.98
N VAL A 48 5.58 11.22 -3.97
CA VAL A 48 5.95 9.95 -4.63
C VAL A 48 5.20 8.77 -4.03
N ILE A 49 5.05 8.72 -2.71
CA ILE A 49 4.27 7.67 -2.03
C ILE A 49 2.81 7.72 -2.46
N ASP A 50 2.19 8.91 -2.48
CA ASP A 50 0.78 9.07 -2.90
C ASP A 50 0.57 8.60 -4.35
N VAL A 51 1.49 8.93 -5.26
CA VAL A 51 1.44 8.47 -6.65
C VAL A 51 1.57 6.95 -6.76
N LEU A 52 2.47 6.34 -5.98
CA LEU A 52 2.65 4.89 -5.98
C LEU A 52 1.42 4.17 -5.41
N ASP A 53 0.82 4.69 -4.34
CA ASP A 53 -0.40 4.13 -3.75
C ASP A 53 -1.58 4.19 -4.74
N ASP A 54 -1.71 5.30 -5.48
CA ASP A 54 -2.70 5.44 -6.55
C ASP A 54 -2.46 4.44 -7.69
N GLN A 55 -1.20 4.26 -8.12
CA GLN A 55 -0.83 3.29 -9.16
C GLN A 55 -1.11 1.85 -8.72
N ILE A 56 -0.75 1.48 -7.49
CA ILE A 56 -1.06 0.17 -6.92
C ILE A 56 -2.57 -0.04 -6.91
N SER A 57 -3.33 0.94 -6.43
CA SER A 57 -4.79 0.89 -6.40
C SER A 57 -5.41 0.75 -7.79
N SER A 58 -4.81 1.39 -8.81
CA SER A 58 -5.22 1.24 -10.20
C SER A 58 -4.95 -0.17 -10.72
N CYS A 59 -3.74 -0.69 -10.52
CA CYS A 59 -3.39 -2.05 -10.91
C CYS A 59 -4.26 -3.10 -10.20
N GLU A 60 -4.55 -2.94 -8.91
CA GLU A 60 -5.46 -3.84 -8.20
C GLU A 60 -6.89 -3.83 -8.77
N LYS A 61 -7.37 -2.67 -9.21
CA LYS A 61 -8.68 -2.56 -9.89
C LYS A 61 -8.67 -3.21 -11.27
N GLU A 62 -7.60 -3.01 -12.05
CA GLU A 62 -7.43 -3.64 -13.35
C GLU A 62 -7.38 -5.15 -13.21
N ILE A 63 -6.56 -5.67 -12.30
CA ILE A 63 -6.48 -7.09 -11.95
C ILE A 63 -7.87 -7.62 -11.57
N ALA A 64 -8.59 -6.93 -10.68
CA ALA A 64 -9.93 -7.36 -10.28
C ALA A 64 -10.93 -7.37 -11.45
N THR A 65 -10.80 -6.44 -12.40
CA THR A 65 -11.67 -6.34 -13.59
C THR A 65 -11.36 -7.46 -14.58
N THR A 66 -10.10 -7.62 -14.96
CA THR A 66 -9.66 -8.67 -15.90
C THR A 66 -9.96 -10.07 -15.37
N LEU A 67 -9.81 -10.30 -14.07
CA LEU A 67 -10.13 -11.60 -13.47
C LEU A 67 -11.65 -11.88 -13.45
N LYS A 68 -12.46 -10.85 -13.23
CA LYS A 68 -13.93 -10.96 -13.26
C LYS A 68 -14.43 -11.30 -14.67
N GLU A 69 -13.80 -10.76 -15.70
CA GLU A 69 -14.16 -10.99 -17.10
C GLU A 69 -13.76 -12.39 -17.59
N ASN A 70 -12.62 -12.93 -17.13
CA ASN A 70 -12.06 -14.17 -17.68
C ASN A 70 -12.26 -15.44 -16.82
N SER A 71 -12.62 -15.33 -15.54
CA SER A 71 -12.53 -16.49 -14.62
C SER A 71 -13.43 -16.40 -13.38
N SER A 72 -14.73 -16.15 -13.56
CA SER A 72 -15.69 -15.99 -12.43
C SER A 72 -15.66 -17.15 -11.43
N ASP A 73 -15.51 -18.38 -11.90
CA ASP A 73 -15.69 -19.58 -11.07
C ASP A 73 -14.41 -19.94 -10.30
N LEU A 74 -13.24 -19.84 -10.94
CA LEU A 74 -11.94 -20.02 -10.27
C LEU A 74 -11.64 -18.92 -9.27
N MET A 75 -12.04 -17.67 -9.54
CA MET A 75 -11.88 -16.58 -8.58
C MET A 75 -12.77 -16.74 -7.35
N THR A 76 -14.01 -17.16 -7.53
CA THR A 76 -14.92 -17.43 -6.40
C THR A 76 -14.34 -18.53 -5.52
N MET A 77 -13.74 -19.55 -6.13
CA MET A 77 -13.04 -20.62 -5.42
C MET A 77 -11.79 -20.11 -4.69
N TYR A 78 -10.89 -19.37 -5.34
CA TYR A 78 -9.66 -18.88 -4.68
C TYR A 78 -9.93 -17.83 -3.60
N GLN A 79 -10.91 -16.95 -3.79
CA GLN A 79 -11.31 -15.96 -2.79
C GLN A 79 -12.02 -16.59 -1.58
N SER A 80 -12.53 -17.82 -1.71
CA SER A 80 -13.09 -18.56 -0.58
C SER A 80 -12.02 -19.07 0.40
N VAL A 81 -10.73 -19.05 0.01
CA VAL A 81 -9.61 -19.46 0.86
C VAL A 81 -9.20 -18.32 1.79
N PRO A 82 -9.30 -18.49 3.12
CA PRO A 82 -8.79 -17.50 4.07
C PRO A 82 -7.28 -17.30 3.86
N ALA A 83 -6.84 -16.04 3.75
CA ALA A 83 -5.50 -15.57 3.38
C ALA A 83 -5.21 -15.35 1.88
N PHE A 84 -6.10 -15.76 0.98
CA PHE A 84 -5.92 -15.45 -0.45
C PHE A 84 -6.55 -14.10 -0.79
N GLY A 85 -5.70 -13.07 -0.83
CA GLY A 85 -6.09 -11.74 -1.32
C GLY A 85 -6.34 -11.74 -2.83
N LYS A 86 -6.92 -10.66 -3.35
CA LYS A 86 -7.23 -10.52 -4.79
C LYS A 86 -6.01 -10.70 -5.69
N VAL A 87 -4.86 -10.16 -5.29
CA VAL A 87 -3.59 -10.28 -6.01
C VAL A 87 -3.07 -11.72 -6.00
N THR A 88 -3.12 -12.41 -4.86
CA THR A 88 -2.72 -13.83 -4.78
C THR A 88 -3.60 -14.70 -5.66
N CYS A 89 -4.92 -14.46 -5.65
CA CYS A 89 -5.84 -15.15 -6.55
C CYS A 89 -5.52 -14.87 -8.02
N ALA A 90 -5.16 -13.62 -8.36
CA ALA A 90 -4.73 -13.24 -9.70
C ALA A 90 -3.56 -14.08 -10.19
N ILE A 91 -2.50 -14.14 -9.37
CA ILE A 91 -1.29 -14.91 -9.65
C ILE A 91 -1.63 -16.38 -9.84
N MET A 92 -2.48 -16.95 -8.98
CA MET A 92 -2.87 -18.36 -9.09
C MET A 92 -3.68 -18.63 -10.36
N VAL A 93 -4.56 -17.71 -10.77
CA VAL A 93 -5.28 -17.85 -12.04
C VAL A 93 -4.31 -17.76 -13.23
N THR A 94 -3.38 -16.80 -13.25
CA THR A 94 -2.40 -16.68 -14.34
C THR A 94 -1.36 -17.80 -14.39
N GLU A 95 -0.90 -18.29 -13.25
CA GLU A 95 0.19 -19.30 -13.17
C GLU A 95 -0.32 -20.74 -13.22
N LEU A 96 -1.52 -21.02 -12.68
CA LEU A 96 -2.07 -22.39 -12.62
C LEU A 96 -3.22 -22.61 -13.59
N GLY A 97 -3.99 -21.56 -13.91
CA GLY A 97 -5.12 -21.63 -14.83
C GLY A 97 -4.72 -21.10 -16.18
N ASP A 98 -3.91 -21.86 -16.94
CA ASP A 98 -3.47 -21.62 -18.34
C ASP A 98 -4.35 -20.57 -19.08
N LEU A 99 -4.07 -19.28 -18.85
CA LEU A 99 -4.64 -18.17 -19.60
C LEU A 99 -3.80 -18.08 -20.87
N LYS A 100 -4.15 -18.92 -21.85
CA LYS A 100 -3.72 -18.74 -23.23
C LYS A 100 -4.49 -17.62 -23.91
#